data_AF-A0A1X7ARB5-F1
#
_entry.id   AF-A0A1X7ARB5-F1
#
_cell.length_a   1.000
_cell.length_b   1.000
_cell.length_c   1.000
_cell.angle_alpha   90.00
_cell.angle_beta   90.00
_cell.angle_gamma   90.00
#
_symmetry.space_group_name_H-M   'P 1'
#
loop_
_entity.id
_entity.type
_entity.pdbx_description
1 polymer ?
#
loop_
_entity_poly.entity_id
_entity_poly.type
_entity_poly.pdbx_seq_one_letter_code
_entity_poly.pdbx_strand_id
1 'polypeptide(L)'
;MTFTLTRFSRYLPMAIAILMLSLIFTNTAMASESGKPELPTVSEQLEEFKIRLQLTPEQISQIEPLLTESRQQRTNILKKYGLGSGVRKNLSFSDKRDLAKDLRRVRDENTQDMAKILNKEQFAEFETIQEEQREAFRKAMKNRI
;
A
#
# COMPACT_ATOMS: atom_id res chain seq x y z
N MET A 1 -48.02 22.02 36.66
CA MET A 1 -48.41 22.00 35.22
C MET A 1 -47.80 23.23 34.57
N THR A 2 -47.01 23.26 33.50
CA THR A 2 -46.39 22.26 32.61
C THR A 2 -45.33 23.05 31.81
N PHE A 3 -44.12 22.51 31.67
CA PHE A 3 -43.07 22.98 30.75
C PHE A 3 -43.58 23.02 29.30
N THR A 4 -43.07 23.94 28.47
CA THR A 4 -42.56 23.62 27.11
C THR A 4 -41.76 24.78 26.52
N LEU A 5 -40.43 24.66 26.62
CA LEU A 5 -39.48 25.29 25.70
C LEU A 5 -39.37 24.40 24.45
N THR A 6 -39.83 24.89 23.31
CA THR A 6 -39.64 24.28 21.98
C THR A 6 -39.63 25.44 20.98
N ARG A 7 -38.69 25.66 20.07
CA ARG A 7 -37.61 24.85 19.51
C ARG A 7 -36.50 25.83 19.09
N PHE A 8 -35.42 25.92 19.87
CA PHE A 8 -34.20 26.50 19.36
C PHE A 8 -33.56 25.52 18.38
N SER A 9 -33.30 26.04 17.19
CA SER A 9 -32.15 25.66 16.36
C SER A 9 -32.12 24.23 15.80
N ARG A 10 -32.65 24.13 14.58
CA ARG A 10 -32.48 23.03 13.60
C ARG A 10 -31.03 22.82 13.11
N TYR A 11 -30.02 23.22 13.89
CA TYR A 11 -28.60 23.12 13.51
C TYR A 11 -27.80 22.15 14.38
N LEU A 12 -28.45 21.50 15.36
CA LEU A 12 -27.78 20.54 16.25
C LEU A 12 -27.23 19.26 15.57
N PRO A 13 -27.79 18.70 14.47
CA PRO A 13 -27.21 17.48 13.89
C PRO A 13 -26.02 17.74 12.96
N MET A 14 -25.80 18.99 12.49
CA MET A 14 -24.75 19.28 11.51
C MET A 14 -23.38 19.57 12.16
N ALA A 15 -23.37 20.04 13.41
CA ALA A 15 -22.13 20.31 14.15
C ALA A 15 -21.44 19.04 14.69
N ILE A 16 -22.18 17.93 14.83
CA ILE A 16 -21.63 16.65 15.29
C ILE A 16 -20.90 15.91 14.16
N ALA A 17 -21.32 16.09 12.90
CA ALA A 17 -20.69 15.45 11.75
C ALA A 17 -19.29 15.99 11.43
N ILE A 18 -19.00 17.25 11.78
CA ILE A 18 -17.70 17.89 11.53
C ILE A 18 -16.68 17.60 12.65
N LEU A 19 -17.14 17.23 13.85
CA LEU A 19 -16.28 16.95 15.00
C LEU A 19 -15.70 15.51 15.01
N MET A 20 -16.19 14.62 14.15
CA MET A 20 -15.74 13.21 14.08
C MET A 20 -14.61 12.96 13.07
N LEU A 21 -14.19 13.98 12.31
CA LEU A 21 -13.18 13.85 11.25
C LEU A 21 -11.76 14.28 11.68
N SER A 22 -11.46 14.28 12.99
CA SER A 22 -10.14 14.69 13.51
C SER A 22 -9.47 13.66 14.43
N LEU A 23 -9.94 12.41 14.40
CA LEU A 23 -9.33 11.24 15.04
C LEU A 23 -9.26 10.20 13.91
N ILE A 24 -8.14 9.90 13.27
CA ILE A 24 -6.99 9.19 13.82
C ILE A 24 -5.82 9.36 12.81
N PHE A 25 -4.85 10.22 13.10
CA PHE A 25 -3.49 10.09 12.56
C PHE A 25 -2.59 9.62 13.70
N THR A 26 -2.88 8.43 14.25
CA THR A 26 -1.87 7.70 15.00
C THR A 26 -0.89 7.15 13.99
N ASN A 27 0.22 7.86 13.85
CA ASN A 27 1.40 7.43 13.12
C ASN A 27 1.95 6.18 13.83
N THR A 28 1.39 5.00 13.56
CA THR A 28 1.99 3.73 13.99
C THR A 28 3.18 3.49 13.10
N ALA A 29 4.28 4.14 13.43
CA ALA A 29 5.61 3.71 13.04
C ALA A 29 5.86 2.36 13.72
N MET A 30 5.29 1.30 13.16
CA MET A 30 5.70 -0.07 13.48
C MET A 30 7.10 -0.23 12.92
N ALA A 31 8.09 0.06 13.76
CA ALA A 31 9.46 -0.32 13.54
C ALA A 31 9.49 -1.86 13.52
N SER A 32 9.48 -2.43 12.30
CA SER A 32 9.67 -3.87 12.11
C SER A 32 11.06 -4.23 12.62
N GLU A 33 11.09 -4.99 13.71
CA GLU A 33 12.26 -5.52 14.40
C GLU A 33 12.83 -6.71 13.62
N SER A 34 13.22 -6.49 12.37
CA SER A 34 14.22 -7.32 11.72
C SER A 34 14.90 -6.48 10.65
N GLY A 35 16.21 -6.35 10.72
CA GLY A 35 16.98 -5.50 9.81
C GLY A 35 17.02 -6.02 8.36
N LYS A 36 16.02 -6.77 7.88
CA LYS A 36 15.85 -7.22 6.50
C LYS A 36 14.67 -6.45 5.90
N PRO A 37 14.81 -5.83 4.72
CA PRO A 37 13.66 -5.32 3.97
C PRO A 37 12.81 -6.53 3.56
N GLU A 38 11.85 -6.87 4.41
CA GLU A 38 10.86 -7.89 4.13
C GLU A 38 9.77 -7.25 3.26
N LEU A 39 9.33 -7.96 2.23
CA LEU A 39 8.24 -7.49 1.40
C LEU A 39 6.97 -7.48 2.25
N PRO A 40 6.15 -6.40 2.21
CA PRO A 40 4.89 -6.39 2.94
C PRO A 40 4.04 -7.59 2.52
N THR A 41 3.31 -8.14 3.48
CA THR A 41 2.32 -9.19 3.23
C THR A 41 1.15 -8.62 2.42
N VAL A 42 0.40 -9.50 1.76
CA VAL A 42 -0.80 -9.09 1.00
C VAL A 42 -1.80 -8.40 1.92
N SER A 43 -1.99 -8.91 3.14
CA SER A 43 -2.88 -8.34 4.14
C SER A 43 -2.44 -6.93 4.57
N GLU A 44 -1.16 -6.72 4.88
CA GLU A 44 -0.66 -5.39 5.27
C GLU A 44 -0.83 -4.37 4.14
N GLN A 45 -0.50 -4.78 2.91
CA GLN A 45 -0.65 -3.91 1.74
C GLN A 45 -2.12 -3.60 1.45
N LEU A 46 -3.01 -4.58 1.61
CA LEU A 46 -4.44 -4.39 1.40
C LEU A 46 -5.05 -3.46 2.46
N GLU A 47 -4.65 -3.59 3.72
CA GLU A 47 -5.11 -2.69 4.78
C GLU A 47 -4.62 -1.24 4.57
N GLU A 48 -3.36 -1.05 4.17
CA GLU A 48 -2.86 0.27 3.78
C GLU A 48 -3.71 0.88 2.66
N PHE A 49 -4.02 0.08 1.62
CA PHE A 49 -4.80 0.55 0.47
C PHE A 49 -6.24 0.86 0.84
N LYS A 50 -6.88 0.03 1.68
CA LYS A 50 -8.24 0.30 2.19
C LYS A 50 -8.32 1.65 2.87
N ILE A 51 -7.34 1.97 3.72
CA ILE A 51 -7.31 3.20 4.50
C ILE A 51 -6.99 4.40 3.61
N ARG A 52 -5.88 4.36 2.87
CA ARG A 52 -5.39 5.53 2.11
C ARG A 52 -6.22 5.80 0.85
N LEU A 53 -6.63 4.76 0.14
CA LEU A 53 -7.37 4.87 -1.11
C LEU A 53 -8.89 4.87 -0.90
N GLN A 54 -9.36 4.67 0.34
CA GLN A 54 -10.78 4.61 0.69
C GLN A 54 -11.53 3.62 -0.22
N LEU A 55 -11.00 2.40 -0.36
CA LEU A 55 -11.50 1.42 -1.31
C LEU A 55 -12.92 0.98 -0.97
N THR A 56 -13.77 0.82 -1.99
CA THR A 56 -15.09 0.19 -1.83
C THR A 56 -14.96 -1.33 -1.67
N PRO A 57 -15.97 -2.03 -1.12
CA PRO A 57 -16.00 -3.49 -1.06
C PRO A 57 -15.75 -4.17 -2.41
N GLU A 58 -16.29 -3.60 -3.49
CA GLU A 58 -16.12 -4.09 -4.86
C GLU A 58 -14.69 -3.88 -5.39
N GLN A 59 -14.04 -2.78 -4.99
CA GLN A 59 -12.63 -2.56 -5.34
C GLN A 59 -11.73 -3.50 -4.55
N ILE A 60 -12.01 -3.72 -3.26
CA ILE A 60 -11.26 -4.65 -2.40
C ILE A 60 -11.26 -6.06 -3.00
N SER A 61 -12.42 -6.58 -3.42
CA SER A 61 -12.53 -7.92 -3.99
C SER A 61 -11.80 -8.09 -5.33
N GLN A 62 -11.57 -6.99 -6.07
CA GLN A 62 -10.77 -6.98 -7.29
C GLN A 62 -9.28 -6.80 -7.02
N ILE A 63 -8.91 -6.03 -6.00
CA ILE A 63 -7.51 -5.67 -5.69
C ILE A 63 -6.79 -6.80 -4.96
N GLU A 64 -7.45 -7.49 -4.03
CA GLU A 64 -6.84 -8.60 -3.27
C GLU A 64 -6.21 -9.70 -4.16
N PRO A 65 -6.90 -10.22 -5.21
CA PRO A 65 -6.27 -11.19 -6.10
C PRO A 65 -5.10 -10.59 -6.91
N LEU A 66 -5.16 -9.32 -7.31
CA LEU A 66 -4.04 -8.65 -7.99
C LEU A 66 -2.80 -8.54 -7.10
N LEU A 67 -2.98 -8.19 -5.83
CA LEU A 67 -1.88 -8.13 -4.86
C LEU A 67 -1.25 -9.51 -4.65
N THR A 68 -2.08 -10.54 -4.56
CA THR A 68 -1.64 -11.93 -4.41
C THR A 68 -0.84 -12.38 -5.63
N GLU A 69 -1.36 -12.13 -6.84
CA GLU A 69 -0.69 -12.46 -8.09
C GLU A 69 0.65 -11.71 -8.22
N SER A 70 0.64 -10.39 -8.01
CA SER A 70 1.85 -9.57 -8.07
C SER A 70 2.94 -10.06 -7.10
N ARG A 71 2.56 -10.47 -5.89
CA ARG A 71 3.49 -11.06 -4.91
C ARG A 71 4.04 -12.40 -5.39
N GLN A 72 3.19 -13.26 -5.95
CA GLN A 72 3.60 -14.55 -6.49
C GLN A 72 4.55 -14.40 -7.68
N GLN A 73 4.25 -13.51 -8.62
CA GLN A 73 5.09 -13.21 -9.77
C GLN A 73 6.46 -12.67 -9.34
N ARG A 74 6.49 -11.70 -8.42
CA ARG A 74 7.75 -11.18 -7.83
C ARG A 74 8.56 -12.29 -7.15
N THR A 75 7.90 -13.17 -6.39
CA THR A 75 8.55 -14.31 -5.73
C THR A 75 9.15 -15.28 -6.75
N ASN A 76 8.44 -15.58 -7.83
CA ASN A 76 8.91 -16.45 -8.90
C ASN A 76 10.11 -15.85 -9.63
N ILE A 77 10.09 -14.52 -9.89
CA ILE A 77 11.22 -13.80 -10.45
C ILE A 77 12.43 -13.91 -9.51
N LEU A 78 12.28 -13.62 -8.22
CA LEU A 78 13.38 -13.75 -7.26
C LEU A 78 13.97 -15.16 -7.26
N LYS A 79 13.11 -16.19 -7.23
CA LYS A 79 13.52 -17.60 -7.33
C LYS A 79 14.30 -17.91 -8.62
N LYS A 80 13.85 -17.41 -9.78
CA LYS A 80 14.53 -17.56 -11.08
C LYS A 80 15.99 -17.07 -11.03
N TYR A 81 16.26 -15.99 -10.30
CA TYR A 81 17.62 -15.47 -10.13
C TYR A 81 18.40 -16.14 -8.99
N GLY A 82 17.79 -17.08 -8.25
CA GLY A 82 18.39 -17.76 -7.11
C GLY A 82 18.34 -16.93 -5.82
N LEU A 83 17.41 -15.97 -5.74
CA LEU A 83 17.12 -15.19 -4.54
C LEU A 83 15.89 -15.79 -3.83
N GLY A 84 15.97 -16.02 -2.52
CA GLY A 84 14.87 -16.55 -1.71
C GLY A 84 15.07 -17.96 -1.12
N SER A 85 16.19 -18.63 -1.40
CA SER A 85 16.54 -19.94 -0.83
C SER A 85 17.32 -19.87 0.49
N GLY A 86 17.45 -18.67 1.09
CA GLY A 86 18.30 -18.44 2.27
C GLY A 86 19.81 -18.40 1.98
N VAL A 87 20.23 -18.88 0.80
CA VAL A 87 21.62 -18.83 0.34
C VAL A 87 21.89 -17.47 -0.32
N ARG A 88 22.92 -16.76 0.15
CA ARG A 88 23.34 -15.48 -0.42
C ARG A 88 24.03 -15.72 -1.77
N LYS A 89 23.29 -15.57 -2.87
CA LYS A 89 23.85 -15.61 -4.23
C LYS A 89 24.32 -14.21 -4.64
N ASN A 90 25.57 -14.10 -5.06
CA ASN A 90 26.08 -12.88 -5.68
C ASN A 90 25.65 -12.86 -7.15
N LEU A 91 24.75 -11.94 -7.49
CA LEU A 91 24.32 -11.71 -8.87
C LEU A 91 25.38 -10.94 -9.65
N SER A 92 25.61 -11.34 -10.91
CA SER A 92 26.44 -10.57 -11.84
C SER A 92 25.75 -9.24 -12.17
N PHE A 93 26.49 -8.29 -12.76
CA PHE A 93 25.90 -7.02 -13.20
C PHE A 93 24.77 -7.22 -14.21
N SER A 94 24.93 -8.18 -15.15
CA SER A 94 23.87 -8.51 -16.11
C SER A 94 22.64 -9.07 -15.41
N ASP A 95 22.83 -10.02 -14.47
CA ASP A 95 21.71 -10.61 -13.73
C ASP A 95 20.94 -9.56 -12.93
N LYS A 96 21.65 -8.59 -12.32
CA LYS A 96 21.01 -7.47 -11.61
C LYS A 96 20.17 -6.61 -12.54
N ARG A 97 20.67 -6.31 -13.74
CA ARG A 97 19.95 -5.53 -14.75
C ARG A 97 18.71 -6.27 -15.23
N ASP A 98 18.84 -7.56 -15.52
CA ASP A 98 17.74 -8.38 -16.04
C ASP A 98 16.68 -8.64 -14.96
N LEU A 99 17.10 -8.87 -13.71
CA LEU A 99 16.21 -8.90 -12.55
C LEU A 99 15.43 -7.58 -12.41
N ALA A 100 16.11 -6.44 -12.48
CA ALA A 100 15.45 -5.14 -12.38
C ALA A 100 14.43 -4.92 -13.51
N LYS A 101 14.75 -5.36 -14.74
CA LYS A 101 13.83 -5.32 -15.88
C LYS A 101 12.60 -6.21 -15.65
N ASP A 102 12.79 -7.44 -15.16
CA ASP A 102 11.68 -8.37 -14.89
C ASP A 102 10.77 -7.85 -13.77
N LEU A 103 11.33 -7.34 -12.67
CA LEU A 103 10.55 -6.74 -11.58
C LEU A 103 9.81 -5.48 -12.03
N ARG A 104 10.44 -4.65 -12.87
CA ARG A 104 9.79 -3.46 -13.42
C ARG A 104 8.57 -3.84 -14.28
N ARG A 105 8.67 -4.88 -15.09
CA ARG A 105 7.56 -5.35 -15.92
C ARG A 105 6.33 -5.69 -15.07
N VAL A 106 6.51 -6.53 -14.04
CA VAL A 106 5.42 -6.90 -13.11
C VAL A 106 4.82 -5.69 -12.42
N ARG A 107 5.65 -4.71 -12.03
CA ARG A 107 5.16 -3.45 -11.46
C ARG A 107 4.31 -2.68 -12.46
N ASP A 108 4.79 -2.51 -13.69
CA ASP A 108 4.11 -1.73 -14.72
C ASP A 108 2.77 -2.39 -15.12
N GLU A 109 2.73 -3.72 -15.22
CA GLU A 109 1.49 -4.52 -15.41
C GLU A 109 0.50 -4.30 -14.25
N ASN A 110 0.95 -4.48 -13.00
CA ASN A 110 0.10 -4.26 -11.82
C ASN A 110 -0.42 -2.81 -11.74
N THR A 111 0.40 -1.82 -12.09
CA THR A 111 -0.05 -0.42 -12.15
C THR A 111 -1.15 -0.22 -13.20
N GLN A 112 -1.04 -0.85 -14.37
CA GLN A 112 -2.08 -0.79 -15.40
C GLN A 112 -3.38 -1.45 -14.95
N ASP A 113 -3.30 -2.57 -14.22
CA ASP A 113 -4.50 -3.23 -13.69
C ASP A 113 -5.17 -2.42 -12.58
N MET A 114 -4.39 -1.80 -11.69
CA MET A 114 -4.91 -0.88 -10.68
C MET A 114 -5.61 0.34 -11.31
N ALA A 115 -5.09 0.87 -12.43
CA ALA A 115 -5.70 1.99 -13.15
C ALA A 115 -7.10 1.69 -13.71
N LYS A 116 -7.46 0.41 -13.88
CA LYS A 116 -8.78 -0.02 -14.34
C LYS A 116 -9.81 -0.06 -13.21
N ILE A 117 -9.35 -0.19 -11.96
CA ILE A 117 -10.19 -0.37 -10.76
C ILE A 117 -10.32 0.94 -9.98
N LEU A 118 -9.22 1.69 -9.88
CA LEU A 118 -9.14 2.92 -9.13
C LEU A 118 -9.65 4.10 -9.96
N ASN A 119 -10.34 5.04 -9.32
CA ASN A 119 -10.63 6.33 -9.95
C ASN A 119 -9.35 7.20 -10.01
N LYS A 120 -9.43 8.36 -10.67
CA LYS A 120 -8.29 9.24 -10.88
C LYS A 120 -7.61 9.70 -9.59
N GLU A 121 -8.37 10.03 -8.55
CA GLU A 121 -7.84 10.52 -7.28
C GLU A 121 -7.17 9.38 -6.49
N GLN A 122 -7.84 8.22 -6.42
CA GLN A 122 -7.28 7.00 -5.82
C GLN A 122 -6.01 6.55 -6.53
N PHE A 123 -5.97 6.64 -7.86
CA PHE A 123 -4.80 6.26 -8.63
C PHE A 123 -3.61 7.19 -8.37
N ALA A 124 -3.84 8.50 -8.25
CA ALA A 124 -2.78 9.45 -7.90
C ALA A 124 -2.21 9.16 -6.50
N GLU A 125 -3.06 8.87 -5.51
CA GLU A 125 -2.59 8.47 -4.17
C GLU A 125 -1.84 7.13 -4.21
N PHE A 126 -2.30 6.18 -5.03
CA PHE A 126 -1.59 4.92 -5.25
C PHE A 126 -0.18 5.13 -5.84
N GLU A 127 -0.01 6.07 -6.78
CA GLU A 127 1.32 6.42 -7.28
C GLU A 127 2.22 7.03 -6.20
N THR A 128 1.66 7.85 -5.29
CA THR A 128 2.35 8.37 -4.12
C THR A 128 2.82 7.24 -3.21
N ILE A 129 1.95 6.28 -2.87
CA ILE A 129 2.30 5.09 -2.07
C ILE A 129 3.47 4.34 -2.72
N GLN A 130 3.44 4.15 -4.04
CA GLN A 130 4.52 3.47 -4.75
C GLN A 130 5.86 4.22 -4.69
N GLU A 131 5.87 5.54 -4.76
CA GLU A 131 7.12 6.31 -4.66
C GLU A 131 7.65 6.30 -3.22
N GLU A 132 6.79 6.44 -2.22
CA GLU A 132 7.18 6.33 -0.80
C GLU A 132 7.85 4.99 -0.50
N GLN A 133 7.24 3.88 -0.93
CA GLN A 133 7.82 2.54 -0.76
C GLN A 133 9.17 2.41 -1.47
N ARG A 134 9.29 3.01 -2.67
CA ARG A 134 10.55 3.00 -3.45
C ARG A 134 11.64 3.81 -2.76
N GLU A 135 11.31 4.98 -2.23
CA GLU A 135 12.24 5.79 -1.45
C GLU A 135 12.68 5.08 -0.17
N ALA A 136 11.74 4.49 0.57
CA ALA A 136 12.03 3.72 1.77
C ALA A 136 13.00 2.57 1.45
N PHE A 137 12.75 1.84 0.36
CA PHE A 137 13.65 0.79 -0.10
C PHE A 137 15.04 1.32 -0.48
N ARG A 138 15.11 2.42 -1.24
CA ARG A 138 16.40 3.07 -1.60
C ARG A 138 17.18 3.50 -0.36
N LYS A 139 16.51 4.13 0.63
CA LYS A 139 17.12 4.53 1.91
C LYS A 139 17.63 3.32 2.69
N ALA A 140 16.83 2.26 2.79
CA ALA A 140 17.23 1.01 3.44
C ALA A 140 18.43 0.35 2.77
N MET A 141 18.54 0.43 1.44
CA MET A 141 19.70 -0.10 0.71
C MET A 141 20.95 0.79 0.87
N LYS A 142 20.80 2.11 0.88
CA LYS A 142 21.93 3.04 1.10
C LYS A 142 22.58 2.85 2.48
N ASN A 143 21.79 2.55 3.51
CA ASN A 143 22.31 2.31 4.86
C ASN A 143 23.00 0.94 5.02
N ARG A 144 23.04 0.10 3.97
CA ARG A 144 23.57 -1.27 3.99
C ARG A 144 24.75 -1.49 3.03
N ILE A 145 25.18 -0.45 2.31
CA ILE A 145 26.34 -0.41 1.41
C ILE A 145 27.36 0.55 2.01
#